data_AF-A0A1S6Y3A9-F1
#
_entry.id   AF-A0A1S6Y3A9-F1
#
_cell.length_a   1.000
_cell.length_b   1.000
_cell.length_c   1.000
_cell.angle_alpha   90.00
_cell.angle_beta   90.00
_cell.angle_gamma   90.00
#
_symmetry.space_group_name_H-M   'P 1'
#
loop_
_entity.id
_entity.type
_entity.pdbx_description
1 polymer ?
#
loop_
_entity_poly.entity_id
_entity_poly.type
_entity_poly.pdbx_seq_one_letter_code
_entity_poly.pdbx_strand_id
1 'polypeptide(L)'
;IAYEAMNNAGYLDSNLIVVLNDNKQVSLPTATLDGPATPVGALSSALTKLQASTKFRKLREAAKSITKQIGGQTHEVAAKVDEYARGMISASGACLFEELGLYYIGPVDGHNVEDLVTIFKKVKSMPAPGPVLIHIVTEKGKGYPPAEAAPDKMHGVVKFDPETGKQFKTKTPTLSYTQYFAESLIRDAEVDNKIVAIHAAMGGGTGLNYFQRKFPERCFDVGIAEQHAVTFAAGLAAEGLKPFCAIYSSFLQRGYDQVVHDESLV
;
A
#
# COMPACT_ATOMS: atom_id res chain seq x y z
N ILE A 1 -1.77 6.79 -11.46
CA ILE A 1 -3.24 6.58 -11.31
C ILE A 1 -3.76 6.96 -9.93
N ALA A 2 -3.47 6.25 -8.82
CA ALA A 2 -4.11 6.56 -7.53
C ALA A 2 -3.83 8.00 -7.04
N TYR A 3 -2.58 8.47 -7.08
CA TYR A 3 -2.22 9.85 -6.72
C TYR A 3 -2.80 10.90 -7.65
N GLU A 4 -2.83 10.61 -8.94
CA GLU A 4 -3.42 11.49 -9.96
C GLU A 4 -4.95 11.61 -9.76
N ALA A 5 -5.62 10.51 -9.42
CA ALA A 5 -7.03 10.52 -9.08
C ALA A 5 -7.30 11.33 -7.79
N MET A 6 -6.46 11.18 -6.76
CA MET A 6 -6.55 11.99 -5.53
C MET A 6 -6.32 13.47 -5.81
N ASN A 7 -5.32 13.80 -6.64
CA ASN A 7 -5.06 15.18 -7.08
C ASN A 7 -6.28 15.77 -7.81
N ASN A 8 -6.87 15.02 -8.75
CA ASN A 8 -8.08 15.47 -9.45
C ASN A 8 -9.29 15.61 -8.52
N ALA A 9 -9.46 14.68 -7.56
CA ALA A 9 -10.55 14.75 -6.60
C ALA A 9 -10.50 16.03 -5.76
N GLY A 10 -9.31 16.40 -5.29
CA GLY A 10 -9.07 17.65 -4.59
C GLY A 10 -9.29 18.88 -5.46
N TYR A 11 -8.77 18.88 -6.69
CA TYR A 11 -8.96 19.98 -7.64
C TYR A 11 -10.45 20.24 -7.95
N LEU A 12 -11.24 19.18 -8.09
CA LEU A 12 -12.66 19.24 -8.44
C LEU A 12 -13.58 19.44 -7.22
N ASP A 13 -13.04 19.48 -6.00
CA ASP A 13 -13.81 19.47 -4.75
C ASP A 13 -14.89 18.36 -4.72
N SER A 14 -14.50 17.17 -5.17
CA SER A 14 -15.45 16.08 -5.41
C SER A 14 -16.04 15.54 -4.11
N ASN A 15 -17.36 15.39 -4.06
CA ASN A 15 -18.06 14.79 -2.91
C ASN A 15 -17.87 13.26 -2.89
N LEU A 16 -16.75 12.80 -2.33
CA LEU A 16 -16.39 11.39 -2.21
C LEU A 16 -15.68 11.08 -0.90
N ILE A 17 -15.75 9.81 -0.47
CA ILE A 17 -15.01 9.31 0.68
C ILE A 17 -14.03 8.24 0.19
N VAL A 18 -12.74 8.48 0.39
CA VAL A 18 -11.65 7.53 0.19
C VAL A 18 -11.35 6.86 1.53
N VAL A 19 -11.38 5.53 1.57
CA VAL A 19 -10.95 4.78 2.75
C VAL A 19 -9.57 4.17 2.48
N LEU A 20 -8.54 4.72 3.12
CA LEU A 20 -7.20 4.16 3.11
C LEU A 20 -7.12 3.06 4.16
N ASN A 21 -7.16 1.80 3.72
CA ASN A 21 -6.93 0.64 4.58
C ASN A 21 -5.43 0.32 4.66
N ASP A 22 -4.77 0.80 5.71
CA ASP A 22 -3.37 0.51 5.98
C ASP A 22 -3.25 -0.72 6.90
N ASN A 23 -2.81 -1.84 6.33
CA ASN A 23 -2.48 -3.05 7.08
C ASN A 23 -0.97 -3.33 7.14
N LYS A 24 -0.14 -2.34 6.78
CA LYS A 24 1.33 -2.42 6.71
C LYS A 24 1.87 -3.49 5.76
N GLN A 25 1.05 -4.02 4.87
CA GLN A 25 1.44 -5.03 3.89
C GLN A 25 1.01 -4.63 2.48
N VAL A 26 1.68 -5.21 1.49
CA VAL A 26 1.28 -5.06 0.09
C VAL A 26 0.21 -6.10 -0.25
N SER A 27 -0.64 -5.78 -1.22
CA SER A 27 -1.78 -6.60 -1.65
C SER A 27 -1.40 -7.80 -2.52
N LEU A 28 -0.12 -8.16 -2.60
CA LEU A 28 0.43 -9.19 -3.49
C LEU A 28 1.32 -10.16 -2.68
N PRO A 29 1.65 -11.35 -3.21
CA PRO A 29 2.61 -12.26 -2.58
C PRO A 29 4.02 -11.65 -2.66
N THR A 30 4.27 -10.68 -1.79
CA THR A 30 5.55 -9.98 -1.63
C THR A 30 6.46 -10.67 -0.63
N ALA A 31 6.03 -11.79 -0.03
CA ALA A 31 6.86 -12.52 0.92
C ALA A 31 8.24 -12.81 0.32
N THR A 32 9.28 -12.30 0.98
CA THR A 32 10.64 -12.75 0.75
C THR A 32 10.78 -14.15 1.32
N LEU A 33 11.89 -14.82 1.02
CA LEU A 33 12.15 -16.15 1.58
C LEU A 33 12.28 -16.14 3.12
N ASP A 34 12.50 -14.97 3.71
CA ASP A 34 12.75 -14.79 5.15
C ASP A 34 11.56 -14.14 5.89
N GLY A 35 10.46 -13.80 5.20
CA GLY A 35 9.26 -13.24 5.85
C GLY A 35 8.43 -12.28 4.96
N PRO A 36 7.41 -11.62 5.52
CA PRO A 36 6.65 -10.59 4.80
C PRO A 36 7.56 -9.43 4.40
N ALA A 37 7.50 -9.00 3.14
CA ALA A 37 8.17 -7.76 2.72
C ALA A 37 7.37 -6.53 3.19
N THR A 38 8.08 -5.52 3.67
CA THR A 38 7.49 -4.21 3.98
C THR A 38 7.16 -3.47 2.68
N PRO A 39 6.01 -2.78 2.58
CA PRO A 39 5.72 -1.94 1.42
C PRO A 39 6.83 -0.92 1.20
N VAL A 40 7.33 -0.88 -0.04
CA VAL A 40 8.40 0.04 -0.46
C VAL A 40 7.87 1.45 -0.75
N GLY A 41 8.78 2.43 -0.69
CA GLY A 41 8.50 3.82 -1.07
C GLY A 41 8.32 4.80 0.09
N ALA A 42 8.50 6.08 -0.22
CA ALA A 42 8.45 7.16 0.76
C ALA A 42 7.06 7.34 1.38
N LEU A 43 5.97 7.02 0.67
CA LEU A 43 4.62 7.10 1.22
C LEU A 43 4.43 6.12 2.39
N SER A 44 4.88 4.86 2.25
CA SER A 44 4.82 3.86 3.32
C SER A 44 5.53 4.36 4.60
N SER A 45 6.69 4.99 4.42
CA SER A 45 7.43 5.64 5.51
C SER A 45 6.69 6.84 6.11
N ALA A 46 6.04 7.67 5.28
CA ALA A 46 5.25 8.81 5.74
C ALA A 46 4.01 8.37 6.54
N LEU A 47 3.29 7.33 6.07
CA LEU A 47 2.15 6.75 6.78
C LEU A 47 2.58 6.15 8.14
N THR A 48 3.72 5.45 8.16
CA THR A 48 4.30 4.93 9.40
C THR A 48 4.62 6.06 10.40
N LYS A 49 5.20 7.18 9.92
CA LYS A 49 5.46 8.37 10.75
C LYS A 49 4.18 9.02 11.27
N LEU A 50 3.13 9.10 10.44
CA LEU A 50 1.82 9.60 10.86
C LEU A 50 1.24 8.75 12.00
N GLN A 51 1.28 7.42 11.88
CA GLN A 51 0.88 6.49 12.95
C GLN A 51 1.70 6.63 14.22
N ALA A 52 3.02 6.82 14.10
CA ALA A 52 3.93 6.93 15.23
C ALA A 52 3.86 8.30 15.94
N SER A 53 3.29 9.32 15.29
CA SER A 53 3.30 10.68 15.83
C SER A 53 2.46 10.79 17.12
N THR A 54 3.14 11.15 18.21
CA THR A 54 2.59 11.23 19.58
C THR A 54 1.46 12.24 19.76
N LYS A 55 1.28 13.17 18.81
CA LYS A 55 0.19 14.15 18.79
C LYS A 55 -1.19 13.48 18.60
N PHE A 56 -1.31 12.42 17.80
CA PHE A 56 -2.58 11.69 17.61
C PHE A 56 -2.92 10.79 18.80
N ARG A 57 -1.92 10.16 19.42
CA ARG A 57 -2.12 9.36 20.64
C ARG A 57 -2.71 10.20 21.78
N LYS A 58 -2.24 11.45 21.93
CA LYS A 58 -2.76 12.41 22.91
C LYS A 58 -4.18 12.90 22.57
N LEU A 59 -4.51 13.06 21.29
CA LEU A 59 -5.87 13.44 20.86
C LEU A 59 -6.89 12.33 21.17
N ARG A 60 -6.52 11.05 21.00
CA ARG A 60 -7.36 9.88 21.35
C ARG A 60 -7.62 9.78 22.86
N GLU A 61 -6.59 10.04 23.67
CA GLU A 61 -6.70 10.10 25.15
C GLU A 61 -7.55 11.30 25.63
N ALA A 62 -7.41 12.46 24.98
CA ALA A 62 -8.20 13.65 25.27
C ALA A 62 -9.68 13.47 24.91
N ALA A 63 -9.99 12.85 23.76
CA ALA A 63 -11.37 12.57 23.35
C ALA A 63 -12.08 11.58 24.30
N LYS A 64 -11.36 10.57 24.82
CA LYS A 64 -11.86 9.66 25.89
C LYS A 64 -12.12 10.39 27.22
N SER A 65 -11.38 11.44 27.51
CA SER A 65 -11.57 12.23 28.73
C SER A 65 -12.75 13.21 28.62
N ILE A 66 -12.96 13.80 27.44
CA ILE A 66 -14.03 14.77 27.17
C ILE A 66 -15.41 14.10 27.13
N THR A 67 -15.51 12.86 26.64
CA THR A 67 -16.77 12.09 26.63
C THR A 67 -17.29 11.74 28.03
N LYS A 68 -16.46 11.86 29.08
CA LYS A 68 -16.92 11.75 30.48
C LYS A 68 -17.49 13.03 31.08
N GLN A 69 -17.35 14.19 30.43
CA GLN A 69 -17.68 15.49 31.04
C GLN A 69 -18.72 16.35 30.32
N ILE A 70 -19.06 16.09 29.05
CA ILE A 70 -19.98 16.98 28.33
C ILE A 70 -21.40 16.39 28.31
N GLY A 71 -22.09 16.58 29.44
CA GLY A 71 -23.53 16.71 29.45
C GLY A 71 -23.91 18.17 29.21
N GLY A 72 -24.79 18.42 28.23
CA GLY A 72 -25.59 19.63 28.14
C GLY A 72 -25.00 20.80 27.32
N GLN A 73 -25.61 20.99 26.13
CA GLN A 73 -25.80 22.26 25.41
C GLN A 73 -24.59 23.01 24.83
N THR A 74 -24.61 23.20 23.50
CA THR A 74 -24.52 24.52 22.83
C THR A 74 -24.60 24.33 21.30
N HIS A 75 -25.64 24.89 20.67
CA HIS A 75 -26.00 24.60 19.27
C HIS A 75 -25.72 25.74 18.26
N GLU A 76 -25.11 26.86 18.64
CA GLU A 76 -25.00 28.03 17.74
C GLU A 76 -23.59 28.45 17.30
N VAL A 77 -22.55 27.71 17.67
CA VAL A 77 -21.15 28.06 17.30
C VAL A 77 -20.68 27.38 16.00
N ALA A 78 -21.50 26.53 15.39
CA ALA A 78 -21.05 25.55 14.39
C ALA A 78 -20.60 26.13 13.02
N ALA A 79 -21.21 27.22 12.53
CA ALA A 79 -20.99 27.67 11.15
C ALA A 79 -19.73 28.54 10.94
N LYS A 80 -19.29 29.30 11.96
CA LYS A 80 -18.09 30.17 11.87
C LYS A 80 -16.79 29.51 12.31
N VAL A 81 -16.88 28.36 13.00
CA VAL A 81 -15.69 27.57 13.38
C VAL A 81 -15.19 26.76 12.20
N ASP A 82 -16.05 26.40 11.24
CA ASP A 82 -15.73 25.45 10.18
C ASP A 82 -14.75 26.01 9.12
N GLU A 83 -14.81 27.31 8.85
CA GLU A 83 -13.89 28.01 7.95
C GLU A 83 -12.55 28.33 8.64
N TYR A 84 -12.59 28.68 9.93
CA TYR A 84 -11.40 28.94 10.74
C TYR A 84 -10.66 27.65 11.13
N ALA A 85 -11.37 26.52 11.30
CA ALA A 85 -10.78 25.20 11.53
C ALA A 85 -10.09 24.68 10.27
N ARG A 86 -10.70 24.85 9.09
CA ARG A 86 -10.01 24.58 7.81
C ARG A 86 -8.73 25.41 7.64
N GLY A 87 -8.79 26.70 8.00
CA GLY A 87 -7.61 27.58 7.96
C GLY A 87 -6.52 27.25 8.98
N MET A 88 -6.87 26.75 10.17
CA MET A 88 -5.89 26.43 11.24
C MET A 88 -5.34 25.00 11.19
N ILE A 89 -6.03 24.03 10.58
CA ILE A 89 -5.49 22.67 10.37
C ILE A 89 -4.27 22.70 9.43
N SER A 90 -4.23 23.68 8.52
CA SER A 90 -3.06 23.99 7.68
C SER A 90 -1.83 24.48 8.48
N ALA A 91 -2.00 24.92 9.74
CA ALA A 91 -0.91 25.44 10.56
C ALA A 91 -0.09 24.37 11.30
N SER A 92 -0.46 23.08 11.19
CA SER A 92 0.27 21.95 11.80
C SER A 92 0.99 21.06 10.79
N GLY A 93 1.58 21.62 9.74
CA GLY A 93 2.31 20.85 8.72
C GLY A 93 1.36 19.87 8.02
N ALA A 94 0.66 20.36 7.00
CA ALA A 94 -0.30 19.59 6.23
C ALA A 94 0.30 18.25 5.79
N CYS A 95 -0.41 17.15 6.06
CA CYS A 95 -0.03 15.87 5.47
C CYS A 95 -0.28 15.91 3.96
N LEU A 96 0.41 15.06 3.19
CA LEU A 96 0.30 15.01 1.72
C LEU A 96 -1.14 15.06 1.21
N PHE A 97 -2.07 14.39 1.89
CA PHE A 97 -3.48 14.33 1.49
C PHE A 97 -4.18 15.69 1.62
N GLU A 98 -3.86 16.46 2.66
CA GLU A 98 -4.39 17.81 2.86
C GLU A 98 -3.83 18.78 1.81
N GLU A 99 -2.55 18.64 1.45
CA GLU A 99 -1.95 19.41 0.34
C GLU A 99 -2.60 19.09 -1.01
N LEU A 100 -3.06 17.84 -1.20
CA LEU A 100 -3.85 17.44 -2.37
C LEU A 100 -5.32 17.88 -2.28
N GLY A 101 -5.74 18.61 -1.25
CA GLY A 101 -7.11 19.11 -1.09
C GLY A 101 -8.09 18.11 -0.48
N LEU A 102 -7.61 17.00 0.10
CA LEU A 102 -8.47 16.03 0.79
C LEU A 102 -8.58 16.36 2.28
N TYR A 103 -9.80 16.29 2.81
CA TYR A 103 -10.02 16.35 4.25
C TYR A 103 -9.60 15.04 4.91
N TYR A 104 -8.50 15.06 5.67
CA TYR A 104 -7.88 13.87 6.23
C TYR A 104 -8.42 13.53 7.64
N ILE A 105 -8.83 12.28 7.84
CA ILE A 105 -9.30 11.73 9.12
C ILE A 105 -8.52 10.46 9.43
N GLY A 106 -7.68 10.47 10.47
CA GLY A 106 -7.00 9.28 10.97
C GLY A 106 -5.55 9.54 11.42
N PRO A 107 -4.75 8.48 11.64
CA PRO A 107 -5.13 7.07 11.56
C PRO A 107 -6.09 6.67 12.70
N VAL A 108 -7.11 5.86 12.40
CA VAL A 108 -8.03 5.27 13.38
C VAL A 108 -7.95 3.74 13.38
N ASP A 109 -8.45 3.12 14.45
CA ASP A 109 -8.51 1.66 14.56
C ASP A 109 -9.59 1.09 13.63
N GLY A 110 -9.17 0.33 12.61
CA GLY A 110 -10.06 -0.27 11.63
C GLY A 110 -10.83 -1.49 12.14
N HIS A 111 -10.57 -1.96 13.36
CA HIS A 111 -11.29 -3.09 13.97
C HIS A 111 -12.38 -2.66 14.97
N ASN A 112 -12.49 -1.35 15.26
CA ASN A 112 -13.56 -0.82 16.10
C ASN A 112 -14.74 -0.35 15.22
N VAL A 113 -15.73 -1.21 15.05
CA VAL A 113 -16.89 -0.96 14.18
C VAL A 113 -17.72 0.23 14.69
N GLU A 114 -17.89 0.38 15.99
CA GLU A 114 -18.65 1.45 16.60
C GLU A 114 -18.03 2.84 16.32
N ASP A 115 -16.70 2.94 16.45
CA ASP A 115 -15.94 4.15 16.11
C ASP A 115 -16.08 4.46 14.62
N LEU A 116 -15.91 3.46 13.74
CA LEU A 116 -16.03 3.62 12.29
C LEU A 116 -17.43 4.10 11.89
N VAL A 117 -18.49 3.46 12.39
CA VAL A 117 -19.89 3.86 12.12
C VAL A 117 -20.12 5.32 12.55
N THR A 118 -19.56 5.72 13.70
CA THR A 118 -19.67 7.10 14.19
C THR A 118 -18.97 8.08 13.26
N ILE A 119 -17.75 7.76 12.80
CA ILE A 119 -16.99 8.58 11.86
C ILE A 119 -17.75 8.73 10.54
N PHE A 120 -18.18 7.62 9.94
CA PHE A 120 -18.91 7.63 8.66
C PHE A 120 -20.23 8.42 8.75
N LYS A 121 -20.99 8.28 9.85
CA LYS A 121 -22.21 9.07 10.07
C LYS A 121 -21.91 10.58 10.15
N LYS A 122 -20.85 10.96 10.85
CA LYS A 122 -20.42 12.36 10.96
C LYS A 122 -20.03 12.93 9.60
N VAL A 123 -19.16 12.24 8.87
CA VAL A 123 -18.73 12.65 7.52
C VAL A 123 -19.92 12.80 6.59
N LYS A 124 -20.86 11.83 6.59
CA LYS A 124 -22.08 11.90 5.78
C LYS A 124 -22.96 13.11 6.13
N SER A 125 -22.96 13.55 7.38
CA SER A 125 -23.77 14.70 7.83
C SER A 125 -23.11 16.06 7.61
N MET A 126 -21.82 16.10 7.22
CA MET A 126 -21.11 17.35 7.00
C MET A 126 -21.62 18.03 5.72
N PRO A 127 -21.95 19.34 5.77
CA PRO A 127 -22.28 20.09 4.57
C PRO A 127 -21.01 20.36 3.76
N ALA A 128 -20.96 19.84 2.52
CA ALA A 128 -19.87 20.06 1.56
C ALA A 128 -18.46 19.84 2.13
N PRO A 129 -18.10 18.62 2.58
CA PRO A 129 -16.78 18.34 3.13
C PRO A 129 -15.67 18.27 2.07
N GLY A 130 -16.01 18.37 0.78
CA GLY A 130 -15.11 18.03 -0.31
C GLY A 130 -14.73 16.54 -0.30
N PRO A 131 -13.61 16.16 -0.92
CA PRO A 131 -13.11 14.79 -0.88
C PRO A 131 -12.53 14.48 0.50
N VAL A 132 -13.03 13.43 1.15
CA VAL A 132 -12.58 13.03 2.48
C VAL A 132 -11.72 11.78 2.38
N LEU A 133 -10.57 11.75 3.05
CA LEU A 133 -9.75 10.55 3.20
C LEU A 133 -9.78 10.06 4.65
N ILE A 134 -10.35 8.87 4.86
CA ILE A 134 -10.37 8.19 6.15
C ILE A 134 -9.27 7.12 6.17
N HIS A 135 -8.24 7.33 6.98
CA HIS A 135 -7.14 6.40 7.16
C HIS A 135 -7.45 5.45 8.33
N ILE A 136 -7.71 4.18 8.00
CA ILE A 136 -7.95 3.11 8.96
C ILE A 136 -6.74 2.19 9.02
N VAL A 137 -6.41 1.73 10.23
CA VAL A 137 -5.33 0.77 10.46
C VAL A 137 -5.93 -0.60 10.76
N THR A 138 -5.60 -1.61 9.96
CA THR A 138 -6.09 -2.98 10.15
C THR A 138 -4.96 -3.99 10.27
N GLU A 139 -5.32 -5.25 10.51
CA GLU A 139 -4.41 -6.38 10.57
C GLU A 139 -4.85 -7.40 9.52
N LYS A 140 -4.00 -7.68 8.53
CA LYS A 140 -4.32 -8.65 7.47
C LYS A 140 -4.43 -10.05 8.08
N GLY A 141 -5.54 -10.73 7.82
CA GLY A 141 -5.85 -12.04 8.40
C GLY A 141 -6.52 -12.00 9.77
N LYS A 142 -6.85 -10.80 10.30
CA LYS A 142 -7.48 -10.65 11.62
C LYS A 142 -8.72 -11.53 11.78
N GLY A 143 -8.82 -12.22 12.90
CA GLY A 143 -9.93 -13.09 13.23
C GLY A 143 -9.75 -14.52 12.71
N TYR A 144 -8.64 -14.82 12.03
CA TYR A 144 -8.30 -16.16 11.57
C TYR A 144 -6.86 -16.54 12.00
N PRO A 145 -6.68 -17.24 13.15
CA PRO A 145 -5.36 -17.49 13.71
C PRO A 145 -4.33 -18.13 12.76
N PRO A 146 -4.69 -19.08 11.87
CA PRO A 146 -3.75 -19.61 10.90
C PRO A 146 -3.23 -18.55 9.92
N ALA A 147 -4.07 -17.61 9.48
CA ALA A 147 -3.63 -16.51 8.64
C ALA A 147 -2.80 -15.49 9.42
N GLU A 148 -3.17 -15.17 10.67
CA GLU A 148 -2.38 -14.26 11.50
C GLU A 148 -0.97 -14.78 11.76
N ALA A 149 -0.79 -16.10 11.87
CA ALA A 149 0.51 -16.74 12.04
C ALA A 149 1.29 -16.90 10.72
N ALA A 150 0.62 -16.96 9.58
CA ALA A 150 1.26 -17.19 8.28
C ALA A 150 2.15 -16.00 7.86
N PRO A 151 3.33 -16.24 7.26
CA PRO A 151 4.22 -15.17 6.78
C PRO A 151 3.58 -14.25 5.73
N ASP A 152 2.80 -14.81 4.80
CA ASP A 152 2.08 -14.07 3.75
C ASP A 152 0.64 -13.73 4.14
N LYS A 153 0.25 -14.02 5.39
CA LYS A 153 -1.13 -13.94 5.88
C LYS A 153 -2.14 -14.75 5.07
N MET A 154 -1.71 -15.88 4.49
CA MET A 154 -2.54 -16.71 3.62
C MET A 154 -3.11 -15.92 2.44
N HIS A 155 -2.30 -15.00 1.89
CA HIS A 155 -2.70 -14.15 0.77
C HIS A 155 -3.00 -14.97 -0.49
N GLY A 156 -2.25 -16.06 -0.72
CA GLY A 156 -2.52 -17.04 -1.74
C GLY A 156 -2.61 -18.44 -1.14
N VAL A 157 -3.80 -19.04 -1.17
CA VAL A 157 -4.03 -20.40 -0.66
C VAL A 157 -4.49 -21.32 -1.77
N VAL A 158 -3.97 -22.54 -1.78
CA VAL A 158 -4.62 -23.66 -2.48
C VAL A 158 -5.73 -24.21 -1.58
N LYS A 159 -6.44 -25.27 -2.02
CA LYS A 159 -7.39 -25.98 -1.15
C LYS A 159 -6.74 -26.25 0.21
N PHE A 160 -7.38 -25.84 1.29
CA PHE A 160 -6.84 -25.94 2.64
C PHE A 160 -7.95 -26.31 3.63
N ASP A 161 -7.55 -26.79 4.79
CA ASP A 161 -8.44 -27.05 5.92
C ASP A 161 -8.71 -25.73 6.67
N PRO A 162 -9.96 -25.25 6.74
CA PRO A 162 -10.28 -24.00 7.42
C PRO A 162 -9.98 -24.02 8.92
N GLU A 163 -10.07 -25.15 9.62
CA GLU A 163 -9.80 -25.18 11.07
C GLU A 163 -8.31 -25.06 11.36
N THR A 164 -7.49 -25.74 10.56
CA THR A 164 -6.03 -25.85 10.82
C THR A 164 -5.18 -24.90 9.97
N GLY A 165 -5.73 -24.32 8.90
CA GLY A 165 -5.00 -23.56 7.88
C GLY A 165 -4.10 -24.41 6.99
N LYS A 166 -4.11 -25.74 7.14
CA LYS A 166 -3.21 -26.64 6.43
C LYS A 166 -3.57 -26.70 4.95
N GLN A 167 -2.65 -26.21 4.11
CA GLN A 167 -2.81 -26.24 2.67
C GLN A 167 -2.51 -27.62 2.08
N PHE A 168 -3.40 -28.13 1.25
CA PHE A 168 -3.27 -29.38 0.50
C PHE A 168 -2.56 -29.12 -0.83
N LYS A 169 -1.23 -29.11 -0.80
CA LYS A 169 -0.40 -28.96 -2.00
C LYS A 169 -0.21 -30.31 -2.67
N THR A 170 -0.61 -30.43 -3.94
CA THR A 170 -0.27 -31.58 -4.77
C THR A 170 1.22 -31.53 -5.09
N LYS A 171 1.96 -32.60 -4.79
CA LYS A 171 3.37 -32.70 -5.20
C LYS A 171 3.42 -33.00 -6.70
N THR A 172 3.93 -32.05 -7.47
CA THR A 172 4.19 -32.22 -8.90
C THR A 172 5.66 -32.65 -9.07
N PRO A 173 5.98 -33.59 -9.97
CA PRO A 173 7.37 -34.03 -10.19
C PRO A 173 8.24 -32.96 -10.87
N THR A 174 7.61 -31.95 -11.46
CA THR A 174 8.28 -30.86 -12.18
C THR A 174 8.16 -29.55 -11.41
N LEU A 175 9.17 -28.69 -11.55
CA LEU A 175 9.14 -27.34 -11.03
C LEU A 175 8.09 -26.50 -11.77
N SER A 176 7.67 -25.39 -11.15
CA SER A 176 6.83 -24.40 -11.84
C SER A 176 7.66 -23.60 -12.85
N TYR A 177 7.00 -22.99 -13.84
CA TYR A 177 7.67 -22.04 -14.76
C TYR A 177 8.38 -20.92 -14.00
N THR A 178 7.76 -20.42 -12.93
CA THR A 178 8.35 -19.40 -12.04
C THR A 178 9.67 -19.87 -11.42
N GLN A 179 9.75 -21.12 -10.98
CA GLN A 179 10.99 -21.69 -10.42
C GLN A 179 12.06 -21.89 -11.48
N TYR A 180 11.70 -22.45 -12.65
CA TYR A 180 12.64 -22.59 -13.76
C TYR A 180 13.20 -21.24 -14.22
N PHE A 181 12.35 -20.21 -14.32
CA PHE A 181 12.75 -18.84 -14.63
C PHE A 181 13.74 -18.29 -13.60
N ALA A 182 13.38 -18.34 -12.31
CA ALA A 182 14.21 -17.80 -11.24
C ALA A 182 15.58 -18.49 -11.16
N GLU A 183 15.62 -19.83 -11.23
CA GLU A 183 16.87 -20.58 -11.19
C GLU A 183 17.77 -20.27 -12.39
N SER A 184 17.19 -20.15 -13.59
CA SER A 184 17.96 -19.85 -14.81
C SER A 184 18.54 -18.44 -14.74
N LEU A 185 17.71 -17.45 -14.39
CA LEU A 185 18.15 -16.06 -14.24
C LEU A 185 19.26 -15.92 -13.17
N ILE A 186 19.15 -16.66 -12.07
CA ILE A 186 20.19 -16.68 -11.04
C ILE A 186 21.51 -17.21 -11.59
N ARG A 187 21.50 -18.33 -12.33
CA ARG A 187 22.71 -18.91 -12.90
C ARG A 187 23.37 -17.95 -13.88
N ASP A 188 22.59 -17.30 -14.73
CA ASP A 188 23.12 -16.31 -15.67
C ASP A 188 23.73 -15.11 -14.93
N ALA A 189 23.08 -14.65 -13.85
CA ALA A 189 23.57 -13.54 -13.04
C ALA A 189 24.79 -13.88 -12.17
N GLU A 190 25.11 -15.15 -11.94
CA GLU A 190 26.37 -15.55 -11.28
C GLU A 190 27.59 -15.24 -12.15
N VAL A 191 27.44 -15.33 -13.47
CA VAL A 191 28.53 -15.12 -14.43
C VAL A 191 28.48 -13.75 -15.11
N ASP A 192 27.34 -13.06 -15.06
CA ASP A 192 27.16 -11.71 -15.60
C ASP A 192 26.70 -10.72 -14.50
N ASN A 193 27.59 -9.81 -14.13
CA ASN A 193 27.31 -8.79 -13.12
C ASN A 193 26.38 -7.66 -13.61
N LYS A 194 26.11 -7.58 -14.91
CA LYS A 194 25.20 -6.58 -15.51
C LYS A 194 23.73 -6.98 -15.41
N ILE A 195 23.45 -8.25 -15.10
CA ILE A 195 22.08 -8.72 -14.93
C ILE A 195 21.49 -8.18 -13.63
N VAL A 196 20.34 -7.53 -13.75
CA VAL A 196 19.55 -6.99 -12.65
C VAL A 196 18.10 -7.44 -12.79
N ALA A 197 17.40 -7.62 -11.68
CA ALA A 197 16.01 -8.04 -11.65
C ALA A 197 15.11 -6.91 -11.14
N ILE A 198 13.93 -6.76 -11.73
CA ILE A 198 12.95 -5.74 -11.36
C ILE A 198 11.58 -6.40 -11.22
N HIS A 199 10.84 -6.08 -10.15
CA HIS A 199 9.42 -6.43 -10.02
C HIS A 199 8.59 -5.28 -9.44
N ALA A 200 7.29 -5.32 -9.70
CA ALA A 200 6.31 -4.39 -9.14
C ALA A 200 5.52 -5.04 -7.99
N ALA A 201 6.14 -5.16 -6.81
CA ALA A 201 5.58 -5.85 -5.62
C ALA A 201 5.15 -7.31 -5.85
N MET A 202 5.88 -8.06 -6.68
CA MET A 202 5.53 -9.45 -7.04
C MET A 202 6.69 -10.43 -6.83
N GLY A 203 7.59 -10.19 -5.87
CA GLY A 203 8.78 -11.03 -5.66
C GLY A 203 8.48 -12.53 -5.55
N GLY A 204 7.51 -12.93 -4.72
CA GLY A 204 7.12 -14.34 -4.57
C GLY A 204 6.37 -14.88 -5.80
N GLY A 205 5.52 -14.05 -6.40
CA GLY A 205 4.73 -14.41 -7.57
C GLY A 205 5.54 -14.62 -8.86
N THR A 206 6.65 -13.90 -8.99
CA THR A 206 7.56 -13.93 -10.15
C THR A 206 8.81 -14.77 -9.90
N GLY A 207 9.04 -15.22 -8.66
CA GLY A 207 10.24 -15.95 -8.27
C GLY A 207 11.46 -15.04 -8.08
N LEU A 208 11.33 -13.73 -8.24
CA LEU A 208 12.43 -12.80 -8.01
C LEU A 208 12.81 -12.66 -6.53
N ASN A 209 11.99 -13.15 -5.59
CA ASN A 209 12.41 -13.32 -4.20
C ASN A 209 13.62 -14.27 -4.04
N TYR A 210 13.75 -15.30 -4.91
CA TYR A 210 14.94 -16.16 -4.95
C TYR A 210 16.17 -15.39 -5.46
N PHE A 211 15.99 -14.56 -6.49
CA PHE A 211 17.05 -13.73 -7.04
C PHE A 211 17.53 -12.70 -6.01
N GLN A 212 16.60 -11.98 -5.39
CA GLN A 212 16.88 -10.98 -4.35
C GLN A 212 17.67 -11.56 -3.18
N ARG A 213 17.36 -12.78 -2.74
CA ARG A 213 18.11 -13.43 -1.65
C ARG A 213 19.58 -13.63 -1.98
N LYS A 214 19.90 -13.90 -3.25
CA LYS A 214 21.28 -14.16 -3.69
C LYS A 214 22.00 -12.88 -4.12
N PHE A 215 21.28 -11.95 -4.72
CA PHE A 215 21.79 -10.69 -5.24
C PHE A 215 20.95 -9.50 -4.75
N PRO A 216 21.00 -9.17 -3.45
CA PRO A 216 20.13 -8.16 -2.86
C PRO A 216 20.32 -6.77 -3.50
N GLU A 217 21.56 -6.42 -3.85
CA GLU A 217 21.90 -5.14 -4.49
C GLU A 217 21.54 -5.07 -5.99
N ARG A 218 21.03 -6.17 -6.58
CA ARG A 218 20.68 -6.26 -8.00
C ARG A 218 19.21 -6.63 -8.23
N CYS A 219 18.38 -6.54 -7.21
CA CYS A 219 16.94 -6.80 -7.31
C CYS A 219 16.14 -5.61 -6.77
N PHE A 220 15.30 -5.03 -7.62
CA PHE A 220 14.56 -3.82 -7.31
C PHE A 220 13.06 -4.10 -7.23
N ASP A 221 12.45 -3.76 -6.09
CA ASP A 221 11.00 -3.69 -5.95
C ASP A 221 10.55 -2.23 -6.09
N VAL A 222 9.77 -1.94 -7.14
CA VAL A 222 9.25 -0.59 -7.38
C VAL A 222 7.87 -0.35 -6.76
N GLY A 223 7.34 -1.32 -6.01
CA GLY A 223 5.96 -1.28 -5.50
C GLY A 223 4.94 -1.55 -6.61
N ILE A 224 3.66 -1.28 -6.37
CA ILE A 224 2.59 -1.49 -7.37
C ILE A 224 2.62 -0.33 -8.41
N ALA A 225 3.68 -0.33 -9.22
CA ALA A 225 3.96 0.71 -10.21
C ALA A 225 4.58 0.11 -11.47
N GLU A 226 3.80 -0.67 -12.22
CA GLU A 226 4.26 -1.37 -13.43
C GLU A 226 4.80 -0.42 -14.50
N GLN A 227 4.20 0.76 -14.67
CA GLN A 227 4.74 1.79 -15.57
C GLN A 227 6.18 2.15 -15.18
N HIS A 228 6.39 2.44 -13.89
CA HIS A 228 7.71 2.78 -13.38
C HIS A 228 8.69 1.62 -13.54
N ALA A 229 8.26 0.38 -13.30
CA ALA A 229 9.11 -0.80 -13.47
C ALA A 229 9.67 -0.90 -14.90
N VAL A 230 8.82 -0.68 -15.91
CA VAL A 230 9.20 -0.76 -17.33
C VAL A 230 10.15 0.39 -17.70
N THR A 231 9.79 1.64 -17.43
CA THR A 231 10.67 2.79 -17.74
C THR A 231 11.99 2.72 -16.97
N PHE A 232 11.97 2.25 -15.72
CA PHE A 232 13.19 2.02 -14.95
C PHE A 232 14.09 0.98 -15.61
N ALA A 233 13.52 -0.13 -16.08
CA ALA A 233 14.25 -1.12 -16.86
C ALA A 233 14.86 -0.50 -18.13
N ALA A 234 14.10 0.27 -18.90
CA ALA A 234 14.61 0.95 -20.09
C ALA A 234 15.82 1.84 -19.77
N GLY A 235 15.76 2.63 -18.69
CA GLY A 235 16.88 3.46 -18.25
C GLY A 235 18.14 2.66 -17.87
N LEU A 236 17.98 1.53 -17.17
CA LEU A 236 19.11 0.65 -16.85
C LEU A 236 19.71 0.01 -18.11
N ALA A 237 18.87 -0.38 -19.07
CA ALA A 237 19.29 -0.95 -20.34
C ALA A 237 20.09 0.07 -21.17
N ALA A 238 19.63 1.33 -21.22
CA ALA A 238 20.32 2.43 -21.91
C ALA A 238 21.74 2.67 -21.37
N GLU A 239 21.95 2.46 -20.06
CA GLU A 239 23.27 2.55 -19.40
C GLU A 239 24.08 1.24 -19.48
N GLY A 240 23.64 0.26 -20.28
CA GLY A 240 24.38 -0.96 -20.59
C GLY A 240 24.28 -2.06 -19.54
N LEU A 241 23.30 -2.00 -18.64
CA LEU A 241 22.87 -3.13 -17.82
C LEU A 241 21.91 -4.06 -18.58
N LYS A 242 21.60 -5.22 -18.00
CA LYS A 242 20.70 -6.23 -18.57
C LYS A 242 19.52 -6.47 -17.62
N PRO A 243 18.52 -5.59 -17.63
CA PRO A 243 17.39 -5.69 -16.71
C PRO A 243 16.40 -6.76 -17.14
N PHE A 244 15.97 -7.57 -16.17
CA PHE A 244 14.87 -8.52 -16.30
C PHE A 244 13.68 -8.00 -15.49
N CYS A 245 12.73 -7.36 -16.17
CA CYS A 245 11.52 -6.83 -15.58
C CYS A 245 10.43 -7.93 -15.56
N ALA A 246 10.23 -8.57 -14.40
CA ALA A 246 9.26 -9.65 -14.26
C ALA A 246 7.92 -9.11 -13.76
N ILE A 247 6.92 -9.12 -14.66
CA ILE A 247 5.57 -8.61 -14.43
C ILE A 247 4.56 -9.63 -14.94
N TYR A 248 3.45 -9.83 -14.23
CA TYR A 248 2.35 -10.66 -14.72
C TYR A 248 1.75 -10.08 -16.00
N SER A 249 1.44 -10.94 -16.97
CA SER A 249 0.94 -10.53 -18.28
C SER A 249 -0.27 -9.58 -18.21
N SER A 250 -1.22 -9.85 -17.30
CA SER A 250 -2.38 -8.99 -17.09
C SER A 250 -2.02 -7.60 -16.54
N PHE A 251 -0.96 -7.50 -15.73
CA PHE A 251 -0.52 -6.22 -15.17
C PHE A 251 0.39 -5.44 -16.10
N LEU A 252 1.14 -6.11 -16.98
CA LEU A 252 1.98 -5.46 -17.97
C LEU A 252 1.18 -4.54 -18.90
N GLN A 253 -0.12 -4.81 -19.08
CA GLN A 253 -1.04 -3.92 -19.81
C GLN A 253 -1.01 -2.48 -19.27
N ARG A 254 -0.75 -2.28 -17.97
CA ARG A 254 -0.62 -0.93 -17.37
C ARG A 254 0.63 -0.20 -17.84
N GLY A 255 1.70 -0.92 -18.16
CA GLY A 255 2.98 -0.40 -18.67
C GLY A 255 3.09 -0.45 -20.19
N TYR A 256 1.99 -0.69 -20.92
CA TYR A 256 2.03 -0.87 -22.38
C TYR A 256 2.66 0.32 -23.10
N ASP A 257 2.28 1.54 -22.73
CA ASP A 257 2.84 2.76 -23.31
C ASP A 257 4.34 2.86 -23.05
N GLN A 258 4.81 2.51 -21.84
CA GLN A 258 6.23 2.50 -21.50
C GLN A 258 7.02 1.45 -22.30
N VAL A 259 6.44 0.28 -22.57
CA VAL A 259 7.08 -0.74 -23.44
C VAL A 259 7.24 -0.19 -24.86
N VAL A 260 6.18 0.42 -25.40
CA VAL A 260 6.22 0.94 -26.77
C VAL A 260 7.12 2.17 -26.88
N HIS A 261 6.96 3.14 -25.98
CA HIS A 261 7.60 4.43 -26.10
C HIS A 261 9.00 4.46 -25.48
N ASP A 262 9.16 3.92 -24.27
CA ASP A 262 10.40 4.08 -23.51
C ASP A 262 11.39 2.93 -23.74
N GLU A 263 10.91 1.73 -24.07
CA GLU A 263 11.77 0.57 -24.35
C GLU A 263 12.02 0.39 -25.85
N SER A 264 10.98 0.34 -26.69
CA SER A 264 11.14 -0.09 -28.10
C SER A 264 11.82 0.93 -29.03
N LEU A 265 12.00 2.16 -28.58
CA LEU A 265 12.61 3.26 -29.34
C LEU A 265 14.04 3.60 -28.90
N VAL A 266 14.57 2.90 -27.89
CA VAL A 266 15.90 3.13 -27.29
C VAL A 266 16.82 1.96 -27.65
#